data_AF-A0A512RPZ9-F1
#
_entry.id   AF-A0A512RPZ9-F1
#
_cell.length_a   1.000
_cell.length_b   1.000
_cell.length_c   1.000
_cell.angle_alpha   90.00
_cell.angle_beta   90.00
_cell.angle_gamma   90.00
#
_symmetry.space_group_name_H-M   'P 1'
#
loop_
_entity.id
_entity.type
_entity.pdbx_description
1 polymer ?
#
loop_
_entity_poly.entity_id
_entity_poly.type
_entity_poly.pdbx_seq_one_letter_code
_entity_poly.pdbx_strand_id
1 'polypeptide(L)'
;MKKIVVLKILLLTSILVYSKRYSNLLSIQPRPELAFELVMYGDPFNPLDYVPFDDWYPYVNCPGTGYICVVEVYENEIYLPTDIPIPAYWGKPKVGEGTLHDDISNALSVYIDPYFTGNLRTIWKRF
;
A
#
# COMPACT_ATOMS: atom_id res chain seq x y z
N MET A 1 48.07 -10.41 -24.10
CA MET A 1 46.97 -9.49 -24.48
C MET A 1 45.58 -10.16 -24.51
N LYS A 2 45.40 -11.35 -25.09
CA LYS A 2 44.08 -12.04 -25.18
C LYS A 2 43.39 -12.30 -23.82
N LYS A 3 44.14 -12.64 -22.76
CA LYS A 3 43.59 -12.93 -21.42
C LYS A 3 42.92 -11.73 -20.74
N ILE A 4 43.43 -10.51 -20.97
CA ILE A 4 42.88 -9.28 -20.37
C ILE A 4 41.55 -8.90 -21.04
N VAL A 5 41.40 -9.18 -22.34
CA VAL A 5 40.16 -8.90 -23.08
C VAL A 5 39.03 -9.81 -22.60
N VAL A 6 39.29 -11.09 -22.39
CA VAL A 6 38.29 -12.06 -21.89
C VAL A 6 37.79 -11.69 -20.49
N LEU A 7 38.69 -11.26 -19.59
CA LEU A 7 38.31 -10.83 -18.24
C LEU A 7 37.41 -9.58 -18.25
N LYS A 8 37.69 -8.62 -19.12
CA LYS A 8 36.85 -7.41 -19.28
C LYS A 8 35.45 -7.75 -19.80
N ILE A 9 35.35 -8.67 -20.76
CA ILE A 9 34.06 -9.11 -21.32
C ILE A 9 33.22 -9.79 -20.23
N LEU A 10 33.82 -10.69 -19.45
CA LEU A 10 33.13 -11.36 -18.34
C LEU A 10 32.60 -10.36 -17.31
N LEU A 11 33.40 -9.37 -16.92
CA LEU A 11 33.01 -8.34 -15.95
C LEU A 11 31.86 -7.46 -16.48
N LEU A 12 31.88 -7.09 -17.76
CA LEU A 12 30.82 -6.30 -18.38
C LEU A 12 29.50 -7.07 -18.46
N THR A 13 29.56 -8.37 -18.79
CA THR A 13 28.36 -9.22 -18.85
C THR A 13 27.74 -9.45 -17.48
N SER A 14 28.53 -9.60 -16.41
CA SER A 14 27.99 -9.76 -15.06
C SER A 14 27.31 -8.48 -14.55
N ILE A 15 27.87 -7.30 -14.86
CA ILE A 15 27.24 -6.01 -14.53
C ILE A 15 25.90 -5.84 -15.26
N LEU A 16 25.81 -6.21 -16.54
CA LEU A 16 24.58 -6.13 -17.32
C LEU A 16 23.49 -7.10 -16.83
N VAL A 17 23.87 -8.32 -16.42
CA VAL A 17 22.93 -9.30 -15.86
C VAL A 17 22.43 -8.86 -14.48
N TYR A 18 23.32 -8.30 -13.66
CA TYR A 18 22.97 -7.84 -12.31
C TYR A 18 22.03 -6.63 -12.35
N SER A 19 22.31 -5.66 -13.22
CA SER A 19 21.46 -4.47 -13.42
C SER A 19 20.06 -4.85 -13.94
N LYS A 20 19.95 -5.79 -14.89
CA LYS A 20 18.65 -6.25 -15.40
C LYS A 20 17.80 -6.94 -14.32
N ARG A 21 18.41 -7.66 -13.37
CA ARG A 21 17.71 -8.24 -12.21
C ARG A 21 17.26 -7.17 -11.21
N TYR A 22 18.09 -6.16 -10.96
CA TYR A 22 17.78 -5.09 -10.01
C TYR A 22 16.65 -4.19 -10.50
N SER A 23 16.58 -3.89 -11.81
CA SER A 23 15.48 -3.12 -12.39
C SER A 23 14.13 -3.85 -12.30
N ASN A 24 14.10 -5.18 -12.43
CA ASN A 24 12.87 -5.96 -12.27
C ASN A 24 12.37 -6.03 -10.82
N LEU A 25 13.25 -5.86 -9.83
CA LEU A 25 12.86 -5.82 -8.41
C LEU A 25 12.26 -4.47 -7.99
N LEU A 26 12.60 -3.39 -8.70
CA LEU A 26 12.11 -2.03 -8.41
C LEU A 26 10.87 -1.64 -9.24
N SER A 27 10.49 -2.41 -10.29
CA SER A 27 9.42 -2.01 -11.21
C SER A 27 8.10 -2.78 -11.10
N ILE A 28 7.92 -3.68 -10.12
CA ILE A 28 6.69 -4.47 -10.01
C ILE A 28 6.33 -4.67 -8.54
N GLN A 29 6.12 -3.59 -7.82
CA GLN A 29 5.16 -3.64 -6.72
C GLN A 29 3.92 -2.93 -7.25
N PRO A 30 2.78 -3.64 -7.41
CA PRO A 30 1.56 -2.96 -7.81
C PRO A 30 1.32 -1.90 -6.75
N ARG A 31 1.34 -0.63 -7.17
CA ARG A 31 1.03 0.48 -6.28
C ARG A 31 -0.43 0.30 -5.87
N PRO A 32 -0.79 0.46 -4.59
CA PRO A 32 -2.20 0.57 -4.25
C PRO A 32 -2.82 1.69 -5.10
N GLU A 33 -3.96 1.39 -5.71
CA GLU A 33 -4.54 2.21 -6.78
C GLU A 33 -5.49 3.25 -6.20
N LEU A 34 -5.98 3.02 -4.98
CA LEU A 34 -7.04 3.81 -4.35
C LEU A 34 -6.67 4.10 -2.90
N ALA A 35 -6.93 5.34 -2.48
CA ALA A 35 -6.73 5.80 -1.11
C ALA A 35 -8.08 6.23 -0.52
N PHE A 36 -8.26 5.91 0.76
CA PHE A 36 -9.43 6.30 1.51
C PHE A 36 -9.03 6.98 2.82
N GLU A 37 -9.55 8.17 3.04
CA GLU A 37 -9.40 8.90 4.29
C GLU A 37 -10.49 8.44 5.27
N LEU A 38 -10.08 8.16 6.50
CA LEU A 38 -11.00 7.93 7.60
C LEU A 38 -11.53 9.28 8.09
N VAL A 39 -12.85 9.45 8.10
CA VAL A 39 -13.47 10.67 8.65
C VAL A 39 -13.01 10.91 10.08
N MET A 40 -12.95 12.18 10.48
CA MET A 40 -12.49 12.55 11.81
C MET A 40 -13.29 11.83 12.91
N TYR A 41 -12.59 11.03 13.73
CA TYR A 41 -13.16 10.18 14.79
C TYR A 41 -14.04 9.00 14.30
N GLY A 42 -13.99 8.65 13.01
CA GLY A 42 -14.69 7.48 12.46
C GLY A 42 -14.07 6.16 12.93
N ASP A 43 -14.82 5.06 12.89
CA ASP A 43 -14.33 3.73 13.25
C ASP A 43 -13.54 3.12 12.08
N PRO A 44 -12.25 2.75 12.24
CA PRO A 44 -11.43 2.18 11.17
C PRO A 44 -11.93 0.81 10.70
N PHE A 45 -12.86 0.18 11.42
CA PHE A 45 -13.48 -1.08 11.01
C PHE A 45 -14.86 -0.87 10.37
N ASN A 46 -15.33 0.37 10.26
CA ASN A 46 -16.58 0.71 9.59
C ASN A 46 -16.34 1.24 8.18
N PRO A 47 -16.74 0.51 7.11
CA PRO A 47 -16.52 0.95 5.72
C PRO A 47 -17.16 2.31 5.39
N LEU A 48 -18.22 2.70 6.10
CA LEU A 48 -18.92 3.96 5.85
C LEU A 48 -18.14 5.19 6.31
N ASP A 49 -17.20 5.00 7.25
CA ASP A 49 -16.38 6.06 7.81
C ASP A 49 -15.19 6.41 6.89
N TYR A 50 -15.02 5.69 5.78
CA TYR A 50 -14.00 5.96 4.78
C TYR A 50 -14.55 6.77 3.61
N VAL A 51 -13.89 7.87 3.25
CA VAL A 51 -14.18 8.68 2.06
C VAL A 51 -13.07 8.52 1.02
N PRO A 52 -13.39 8.47 -0.28
CA PRO A 52 -12.36 8.50 -1.32
C PRO A 52 -11.45 9.71 -1.14
N PHE A 53 -10.16 9.47 -1.20
CA PHE A 53 -9.13 10.49 -1.02
C PHE A 53 -8.34 10.62 -2.32
N ASP A 54 -8.69 11.65 -3.09
CA ASP A 54 -8.10 11.91 -4.42
C ASP A 54 -6.78 12.70 -4.34
N ASP A 55 -6.41 13.19 -3.15
CA ASP A 55 -5.21 13.98 -2.95
C ASP A 55 -3.96 13.10 -3.07
N TRP A 56 -3.15 13.41 -4.07
CA TRP A 56 -2.03 12.59 -4.49
C TRP A 56 -0.93 12.54 -3.41
N TYR A 57 -0.63 11.32 -2.96
CA TYR A 57 0.60 10.93 -2.27
C TYR A 57 1.82 11.73 -2.78
N PRO A 58 2.70 12.31 -1.93
CA PRO A 58 2.91 12.00 -0.50
C PRO A 58 2.39 13.07 0.48
N TYR A 59 1.49 13.98 0.07
CA TYR A 59 1.10 15.15 0.87
C TYR A 59 -0.07 14.90 1.83
N VAL A 60 -0.29 13.65 2.26
CA VAL A 60 -1.32 13.35 3.26
C VAL A 60 -0.92 13.99 4.57
N ASN A 61 -1.51 15.14 4.89
CA ASN A 61 -1.22 15.86 6.12
C ASN A 61 -2.03 15.24 7.26
N CYS A 62 -1.69 14.01 7.66
CA CYS A 62 -2.30 13.36 8.82
C CYS A 62 -1.85 14.10 10.08
N PRO A 63 -2.72 14.92 10.72
CA PRO A 63 -2.30 15.82 11.78
C PRO A 63 -2.17 15.08 13.11
N GLY A 64 -1.20 14.19 13.20
CA GLY A 64 -0.54 13.78 14.42
C GLY A 64 -1.34 13.52 15.73
N THR A 65 -1.99 12.34 15.99
CA THR A 65 -2.54 11.90 17.32
C THR A 65 -2.82 10.36 17.50
N GLY A 66 -1.91 9.44 17.20
CA GLY A 66 -2.08 7.96 17.26
C GLY A 66 -3.28 7.23 16.57
N TYR A 67 -3.97 7.76 15.54
CA TYR A 67 -5.16 7.11 14.92
C TYR A 67 -5.01 6.84 13.41
N ILE A 68 -5.74 5.86 12.85
CA ILE A 68 -5.75 5.62 11.39
C ILE A 68 -6.30 6.87 10.68
N CYS A 69 -5.65 7.27 9.59
CA CYS A 69 -5.95 8.49 8.84
C CYS A 69 -6.26 8.18 7.38
N VAL A 70 -5.36 7.45 6.70
CA VAL A 70 -5.57 6.99 5.32
C VAL A 70 -5.22 5.52 5.20
N VAL A 71 -6.01 4.78 4.43
CA VAL A 71 -5.68 3.42 3.98
C VAL A 71 -5.53 3.40 2.47
N GLU A 72 -4.42 2.85 2.00
CA GLU A 72 -4.19 2.59 0.59
C GLU A 72 -4.50 1.13 0.28
N VAL A 73 -5.37 0.90 -0.70
CA VAL A 73 -5.90 -0.43 -1.02
C VAL A 73 -5.86 -0.70 -2.53
N TYR A 74 -5.97 -1.98 -2.89
CA TYR A 74 -6.14 -2.41 -4.27
C TYR A 74 -7.63 -2.45 -4.68
N GLU A 75 -7.92 -2.40 -5.97
CA GLU A 75 -9.31 -2.44 -6.49
C GLU A 75 -10.11 -3.66 -6.00
N ASN A 76 -9.47 -4.82 -5.84
CA ASN A 76 -10.12 -6.05 -5.37
C ASN A 76 -10.50 -6.00 -3.88
N GLU A 77 -10.00 -5.03 -3.14
CA GLU A 77 -10.22 -4.84 -1.69
C GLU A 77 -11.34 -3.83 -1.42
N ILE A 78 -12.11 -3.48 -2.44
CA ILE A 78 -13.26 -2.59 -2.37
C ILE A 78 -14.53 -3.38 -2.60
N TYR A 79 -15.57 -3.11 -1.81
CA TYR A 79 -16.87 -3.75 -1.98
C TYR A 79 -17.46 -3.41 -3.35
N LEU A 80 -17.63 -4.44 -4.16
CA LEU A 80 -18.43 -4.41 -5.38
C LEU A 80 -19.90 -4.73 -5.06
N PRO A 81 -20.84 -4.36 -5.94
CA PRO A 81 -22.24 -4.77 -5.80
C PRO A 81 -22.45 -6.29 -5.66
N THR A 82 -21.51 -7.09 -6.16
CA THR A 82 -21.53 -8.55 -6.05
C THR A 82 -21.01 -9.08 -4.71
N ASP A 83 -20.27 -8.27 -3.96
CA ASP A 83 -19.66 -8.68 -2.68
C ASP A 83 -20.67 -8.61 -1.52
N ILE A 84 -21.55 -7.61 -1.52
CA ILE A 84 -22.45 -7.33 -0.39
C ILE A 84 -23.79 -6.71 -0.81
N PRO A 85 -24.93 -7.13 -0.22
CA PRO A 85 -26.25 -6.59 -0.55
C PRO A 85 -26.54 -5.21 0.08
N ILE A 86 -25.54 -4.54 0.66
CA ILE A 86 -25.68 -3.23 1.31
C ILE A 86 -25.14 -2.15 0.36
N PRO A 87 -26.00 -1.36 -0.32
CA PRO A 87 -25.54 -0.41 -1.33
C PRO A 87 -24.61 0.67 -0.82
N ALA A 88 -24.74 1.04 0.46
CA ALA A 88 -23.90 2.05 1.07
C ALA A 88 -22.41 1.63 1.18
N TYR A 89 -22.12 0.33 1.09
CA TYR A 89 -20.75 -0.18 1.17
C TYR A 89 -20.08 -0.20 -0.20
N TRP A 90 -20.82 -0.08 -1.30
CA TRP A 90 -20.23 -0.15 -2.63
C TRP A 90 -19.21 0.96 -2.85
N GLY A 91 -18.03 0.59 -3.35
CA GLY A 91 -16.91 1.52 -3.52
C GLY A 91 -16.16 1.83 -2.22
N LYS A 92 -16.50 1.22 -1.08
CA LYS A 92 -15.79 1.36 0.20
C LYS A 92 -14.77 0.24 0.43
N PRO A 93 -13.70 0.50 1.20
CA PRO A 93 -12.72 -0.53 1.53
C PRO A 93 -13.34 -1.66 2.38
N LYS A 94 -12.91 -2.90 2.14
CA LYS A 94 -13.33 -4.11 2.87
C LYS A 94 -12.67 -4.22 4.25
N VAL A 95 -12.94 -3.26 5.14
CA VAL A 95 -12.32 -3.18 6.48
C VAL A 95 -12.96 -4.10 7.53
N GLY A 96 -14.15 -4.64 7.26
CA GLY A 96 -14.88 -5.51 8.17
C GLY A 96 -14.47 -6.98 8.15
N GLU A 97 -13.69 -7.40 7.14
CA GLU A 97 -13.29 -8.80 6.96
C GLU A 97 -11.99 -8.93 6.14
N GLY A 98 -11.33 -10.08 6.28
CA GLY A 98 -10.14 -10.41 5.49
C GLY A 98 -8.88 -9.65 5.88
N THR A 99 -7.92 -9.59 4.96
CA THR A 99 -6.56 -9.12 5.26
C THR A 99 -6.47 -7.64 5.62
N LEU A 100 -7.41 -6.80 5.15
CA LEU A 100 -7.40 -5.37 5.49
C LEU A 100 -7.79 -5.13 6.94
N HIS A 101 -8.72 -5.92 7.48
CA HIS A 101 -9.08 -5.91 8.89
C HIS A 101 -7.88 -6.21 9.79
N ASP A 102 -7.14 -7.28 9.47
CA ASP A 102 -5.95 -7.68 10.21
C ASP A 102 -4.85 -6.62 10.14
N ASP A 103 -4.64 -6.04 8.95
CA ASP A 103 -3.62 -5.01 8.75
C ASP A 103 -3.95 -3.70 9.48
N ILE A 104 -5.22 -3.31 9.56
CA ILE A 104 -5.68 -2.18 10.39
C ILE A 104 -5.45 -2.46 11.88
N SER A 105 -5.79 -3.66 12.35
CA SER A 105 -5.56 -4.09 13.74
C SER A 105 -4.07 -4.04 14.09
N ASN A 106 -3.22 -4.53 13.20
CA ASN A 106 -1.76 -4.48 13.37
C ASN A 106 -1.24 -3.05 13.36
N ALA A 107 -1.71 -2.21 12.43
CA ALA A 107 -1.31 -0.81 12.34
C ALA A 107 -1.63 -0.03 13.63
N LEU A 108 -2.78 -0.29 14.24
CA LEU A 108 -3.22 0.28 15.51
C LEU A 108 -2.36 -0.18 16.71
N SER A 109 -1.76 -1.37 16.64
CA SER A 109 -0.96 -1.95 17.73
C SER A 109 0.48 -1.45 17.82
N VAL A 110 0.97 -0.70 16.83
CA VAL A 110 2.37 -0.26 16.73
C VAL A 110 2.51 1.25 16.55
N TYR A 111 3.66 1.81 16.93
CA TYR A 111 3.95 3.25 16.79
C TYR A 111 4.74 3.59 15.49
N ILE A 112 4.55 2.83 14.41
CA ILE A 112 5.21 3.06 13.11
C ILE A 112 4.25 3.73 12.13
N ASP A 113 4.65 4.82 11.47
CA ASP A 113 3.86 5.56 10.45
C ASP A 113 4.75 6.00 9.28
N PRO A 114 4.34 5.76 8.03
CA PRO A 114 3.24 4.85 7.69
C PRO A 114 3.52 3.41 8.12
N TYR A 115 2.46 2.68 8.44
CA TYR A 115 2.53 1.23 8.63
C TYR A 115 2.50 0.55 7.27
N PHE A 116 3.59 -0.15 6.93
CA PHE A 116 3.67 -0.94 5.71
C PHE A 116 3.27 -2.39 6.00
N THR A 117 2.26 -2.87 5.29
CA THR A 117 1.77 -4.24 5.43
C THR A 117 2.65 -5.23 4.66
N GLY A 118 2.60 -6.51 5.03
CA GLY A 118 3.23 -7.58 4.24
C GLY A 118 2.65 -7.74 2.83
N ASN A 119 1.45 -7.20 2.59
CA ASN A 119 0.75 -7.18 1.31
C ASN A 119 0.96 -5.87 0.53
N LEU A 120 1.98 -5.08 0.88
CA LEU A 120 2.39 -3.86 0.18
C LEU A 120 1.40 -2.69 0.25
N ARG A 121 0.38 -2.76 1.10
CA ARG A 121 -0.45 -1.61 1.47
C ARG A 121 0.29 -0.65 2.39
N THR A 122 -0.10 0.61 2.31
CA THR A 122 0.33 1.68 3.21
C THR A 122 -0.86 2.10 4.06
N ILE A 123 -0.69 2.11 5.38
CA ILE A 123 -1.67 2.64 6.33
C ILE A 123 -1.04 3.83 7.02
N TRP A 124 -1.58 5.01 6.73
CA TRP A 124 -1.17 6.27 7.33
C TRP A 124 -1.90 6.50 8.63
N LYS A 125 -1.15 6.96 9.62
CA LYS A 125 -1.64 7.30 10.93
C LYS A 125 -1.42 8.77 11.19
N ARG A 126 -2.39 9.35 11.85
CA ARG A 126 -2.29 10.63 12.52
C ARG A 126 -1.46 10.33 13.78
N PHE A 127 -0.17 10.68 13.91
CA PHE A 127 0.68 10.51 15.15
C PHE A 127 0.82 11.60 16.21
#